data_AF-A0A7J7QH39-F1
#
_entry.id   AF-A0A7J7QH39-F1
#
_cell.length_a   1.000
_cell.length_b   1.000
_cell.length_c   1.000
_cell.angle_alpha   90.00
_cell.angle_beta   90.00
_cell.angle_gamma   90.00
#
_symmetry.space_group_name_H-M   'P 1'
#
loop_
_entity.id
_entity.type
_entity.pdbx_description
1 polymer ?
#
loop_
_entity_poly.entity_id
_entity_poly.type
_entity_poly.pdbx_seq_one_letter_code
_entity_poly.pdbx_strand_id
1 'polypeptide(L)'
;MVFGSTSLPRIHMAAYEGDVQALRTAIADGEDVNARIDLPNQSSHTVCGVTPLYLAAQAGHKEACGLLVAAGADVLLKCAIPQSGDVFGPADIALMHFNLKTWLYLAGEQKRRSARMSRRSLFRSSSMVQPLVEHEQLAI
;
A
#
# COMPACT_ATOMS: atom_id res chain seq x y z
N MET A 1 5.08 -28.01 -9.64
CA MET A 1 5.01 -28.18 -8.17
C MET A 1 3.60 -27.85 -7.73
N VAL A 2 3.02 -28.71 -6.92
CA VAL A 2 1.59 -28.82 -6.66
C VAL A 2 1.23 -27.89 -5.50
N PHE A 3 0.43 -26.85 -5.75
CA PHE A 3 -0.12 -26.02 -4.68
C PHE A 3 -1.13 -26.87 -3.90
N GLY A 4 -0.88 -27.14 -2.63
CA GLY A 4 -1.86 -27.80 -1.77
C GLY A 4 -3.10 -26.91 -1.62
N SER A 5 -4.20 -27.31 -2.25
CA SER A 5 -5.62 -27.03 -1.96
C SER A 5 -6.09 -25.60 -1.66
N THR A 6 -5.23 -24.57 -1.70
CA THR A 6 -5.60 -23.20 -1.39
C THR A 6 -5.73 -22.44 -2.70
N SER A 7 -6.96 -22.43 -3.23
CA SER A 7 -7.31 -21.48 -4.28
C SER A 7 -7.02 -20.09 -3.75
N LEU A 8 -6.02 -19.41 -4.34
CA LEU A 8 -5.74 -18.02 -4.03
C LEU A 8 -7.01 -17.18 -4.27
N PRO A 9 -7.31 -16.18 -3.42
CA PRO A 9 -8.42 -15.27 -3.69
C PRO A 9 -8.26 -14.60 -5.05
N ARG A 10 -9.38 -14.29 -5.71
CA ARG A 10 -9.38 -13.76 -7.09
C ARG A 10 -8.54 -12.50 -7.21
N ILE A 11 -8.68 -11.55 -6.28
CA ILE A 11 -7.90 -10.32 -6.27
C ILE A 11 -6.37 -10.56 -6.14
N HIS A 12 -5.95 -11.59 -5.39
CA HIS A 12 -4.54 -11.98 -5.26
C HIS A 12 -4.01 -12.60 -6.55
N MET A 13 -4.77 -13.50 -7.17
CA MET A 13 -4.40 -14.10 -8.47
C MET A 13 -4.29 -13.04 -9.56
N ALA A 14 -5.29 -12.18 -9.69
CA ALA A 14 -5.30 -11.11 -10.68
C ALA A 14 -4.12 -10.15 -10.49
N ALA A 15 -3.75 -9.86 -9.23
CA ALA A 15 -2.57 -9.05 -8.93
C ALA A 15 -1.25 -9.75 -9.30
N TYR A 16 -1.13 -11.04 -9.04
CA TYR A 16 0.05 -11.84 -9.40
C TYR A 16 0.23 -11.97 -10.92
N GLU A 17 -0.86 -12.16 -11.66
CA GLU A 17 -0.86 -12.27 -13.12
C GLU A 17 -0.74 -10.91 -13.81
N GLY A 18 -1.00 -9.81 -13.08
CA GLY A 18 -1.04 -8.47 -13.63
C GLY A 18 -2.27 -8.21 -14.48
N ASP A 19 -3.32 -9.03 -14.36
CA ASP A 19 -4.58 -8.85 -15.07
C ASP A 19 -5.36 -7.66 -14.48
N VAL A 20 -5.19 -6.52 -15.13
CA VAL A 20 -5.84 -5.27 -14.78
C VAL A 20 -7.37 -5.37 -14.89
N GLN A 21 -7.91 -6.17 -15.81
CA GLN A 21 -9.37 -6.31 -15.98
C GLN A 21 -9.95 -7.20 -14.87
N ALA A 22 -9.30 -8.31 -14.56
CA ALA A 22 -9.67 -9.14 -13.41
C ALA A 22 -9.57 -8.37 -12.09
N LEU A 23 -8.56 -7.50 -11.93
CA LEU A 23 -8.47 -6.61 -10.77
C LEU A 23 -9.63 -5.62 -10.70
N ARG A 24 -9.99 -4.98 -11.83
CA ARG A 24 -11.14 -4.04 -11.86
C ARG A 24 -12.43 -4.71 -11.46
N THR A 25 -12.67 -5.92 -11.97
CA THR A 25 -13.89 -6.67 -11.64
C THR A 25 -13.89 -7.08 -10.18
N ALA A 26 -12.80 -7.63 -9.65
CA ALA A 26 -12.69 -7.98 -8.22
C ALA A 26 -12.93 -6.76 -7.29
N ILE A 27 -12.38 -5.59 -7.65
CA ILE A 27 -12.59 -4.36 -6.87
C ILE A 27 -14.03 -3.86 -6.99
N ALA A 28 -14.64 -3.95 -8.17
CA ALA A 28 -16.04 -3.60 -8.37
C ALA A 28 -17.00 -4.53 -7.62
N ASP A 29 -16.63 -5.81 -7.48
CA ASP A 29 -17.34 -6.81 -6.69
C ASP A 29 -17.22 -6.56 -5.16
N GLY A 30 -16.39 -5.59 -4.75
CA GLY A 30 -16.20 -5.21 -3.35
C GLY A 30 -15.19 -6.08 -2.60
N GLU A 31 -14.31 -6.79 -3.31
CA GLU A 31 -13.22 -7.52 -2.66
C GLU A 31 -12.27 -6.56 -1.92
N ASP A 32 -11.79 -6.99 -0.75
CA ASP A 32 -10.87 -6.18 0.05
C ASP A 32 -9.49 -6.08 -0.61
N VAL A 33 -9.14 -4.89 -1.08
CA VAL A 33 -7.85 -4.56 -1.70
C VAL A 33 -6.65 -4.74 -0.76
N ASN A 34 -6.90 -4.80 0.55
CA ASN A 34 -5.90 -5.03 1.59
C ASN A 34 -5.96 -6.44 2.19
N ALA A 35 -6.73 -7.35 1.58
CA ALA A 35 -6.88 -8.72 2.07
C ALA A 35 -5.52 -9.40 2.28
N ARG A 36 -5.35 -10.02 3.44
CA ARG A 36 -4.09 -10.64 3.87
C ARG A 36 -4.22 -12.15 3.84
N ILE A 37 -3.27 -12.80 3.18
CA ILE A 37 -3.16 -14.25 3.14
C ILE A 37 -1.75 -14.68 3.52
N ASP A 38 -1.59 -15.94 3.91
CA ASP A 38 -0.30 -16.52 4.21
C ASP A 38 0.08 -17.49 3.11
N LEU A 39 1.29 -17.35 2.56
CA LEU A 39 1.76 -18.16 1.44
C LEU A 39 3.18 -18.66 1.64
N PRO A 40 3.48 -19.91 1.23
CA PRO A 40 4.85 -20.38 1.20
C PRO A 40 5.65 -19.64 0.12
N ASN A 41 6.88 -19.23 0.45
CA ASN A 41 7.85 -18.75 -0.53
C ASN A 41 8.68 -19.90 -1.11
N GLN A 42 9.62 -19.54 -2.01
CA GLN A 42 10.51 -20.50 -2.68
C GLN A 42 11.41 -21.29 -1.72
N SER A 43 11.70 -20.75 -0.54
CA SER A 43 12.50 -21.40 0.50
C SER A 43 11.66 -22.25 1.46
N SER A 44 10.39 -22.53 1.12
CA SER A 44 9.43 -23.22 1.98
C SER A 44 9.16 -22.50 3.33
N HIS A 45 9.49 -21.22 3.43
CA HIS A 45 9.09 -20.38 4.57
C HIS A 45 7.72 -19.78 4.31
N THR A 46 6.89 -19.71 5.34
CA THR A 46 5.58 -19.06 5.26
C THR A 46 5.76 -17.55 5.34
N VAL A 47 5.34 -16.85 4.29
CA VAL A 47 5.22 -15.39 4.28
C VAL A 47 3.83 -15.07 4.80
N CYS A 48 3.78 -14.42 5.95
CA CYS A 48 2.53 -13.99 6.55
C CYS A 48 2.13 -12.61 6.02
N GLY A 49 0.84 -12.43 5.76
CA GLY A 49 0.30 -11.12 5.42
C GLY A 49 0.58 -10.63 4.00
N VAL A 50 0.59 -11.56 3.05
CA VAL A 50 0.64 -11.27 1.62
C VAL A 50 -0.65 -10.54 1.20
N THR A 51 -0.49 -9.37 0.60
CA THR A 51 -1.58 -8.56 0.05
C THR A 51 -1.63 -8.67 -1.47
N PRO A 52 -2.72 -8.26 -2.14
CA PRO A 52 -2.73 -8.15 -3.60
C PRO A 52 -1.59 -7.25 -4.09
N LEU A 53 -1.32 -6.15 -3.38
CA LEU A 53 -0.21 -5.25 -3.71
C LEU A 53 1.16 -5.92 -3.60
N TYR A 54 1.36 -6.82 -2.63
CA TYR A 54 2.58 -7.62 -2.51
C TYR A 54 2.81 -8.47 -3.78
N LEU A 55 1.78 -9.17 -4.25
CA LEU A 55 1.91 -10.06 -5.41
C LEU A 55 2.16 -9.28 -6.70
N ALA A 56 1.45 -8.17 -6.91
CA ALA A 56 1.71 -7.27 -8.03
C ALA A 56 3.14 -6.68 -7.99
N ALA A 57 3.64 -6.34 -6.80
CA ALA A 57 4.98 -5.81 -6.62
C ALA A 57 6.07 -6.88 -6.87
N GLN A 58 5.84 -8.10 -6.38
CA GLN A 58 6.69 -9.27 -6.60
C GLN A 58 6.80 -9.62 -8.09
N ALA A 59 5.68 -9.61 -8.81
CA ALA A 59 5.63 -9.91 -10.23
C ALA A 59 6.04 -8.71 -11.12
N GLY A 60 6.16 -7.51 -10.54
CA GLY A 60 6.62 -6.32 -11.25
C GLY A 60 5.55 -5.61 -12.07
N HIS A 61 4.27 -5.90 -11.83
CA HIS A 61 3.14 -5.34 -12.55
C HIS A 61 2.82 -3.92 -12.06
N LYS A 62 3.55 -2.93 -12.57
CA LYS A 62 3.38 -1.52 -12.21
C LYS A 62 1.94 -1.03 -12.41
N GLU A 63 1.29 -1.41 -13.50
CA GLU A 63 -0.08 -1.03 -13.83
C GLU A 63 -1.08 -1.59 -12.80
N ALA A 64 -0.92 -2.86 -12.43
CA ALA A 64 -1.70 -3.50 -11.37
C ALA A 64 -1.47 -2.83 -10.01
N CYS A 65 -0.21 -2.53 -9.65
CA CYS A 65 0.11 -1.76 -8.44
C CYS A 65 -0.57 -0.40 -8.45
N GLY A 66 -0.53 0.32 -9.57
CA GLY A 66 -1.16 1.63 -9.69
C GLY A 66 -2.67 1.58 -9.52
N LEU A 67 -3.31 0.53 -10.06
CA LEU A 67 -4.74 0.33 -9.88
C LEU A 67 -5.11 0.01 -8.43
N LEU A 68 -4.39 -0.91 -7.80
CA LEU A 68 -4.60 -1.25 -6.39
C LEU A 68 -4.41 -0.03 -5.48
N VAL A 69 -3.35 0.76 -5.69
CA VAL A 69 -3.12 2.00 -4.94
C VAL A 69 -4.22 3.03 -5.17
N ALA A 70 -4.71 3.18 -6.41
CA ALA A 70 -5.83 4.06 -6.72
C ALA A 70 -7.14 3.58 -6.05
N ALA A 71 -7.31 2.27 -5.89
CA ALA A 71 -8.43 1.65 -5.18
C ALA A 71 -8.30 1.69 -3.65
N GLY A 72 -7.24 2.29 -3.11
CA GLY A 72 -7.05 2.45 -1.65
C GLY A 72 -6.17 1.39 -1.00
N ALA A 73 -5.44 0.59 -1.77
CA ALA A 73 -4.46 -0.33 -1.20
C ALA A 73 -3.39 0.43 -0.40
N ASP A 74 -3.05 -0.11 0.76
CA ASP A 74 -2.09 0.50 1.66
C ASP A 74 -0.66 0.06 1.31
N VAL A 75 0.10 1.00 0.76
CA VAL A 75 1.51 0.85 0.38
C VAL A 75 2.45 0.64 1.58
N LEU A 76 1.96 0.80 2.82
CA LEU A 76 2.72 0.60 4.05
C LEU A 76 2.51 -0.78 4.68
N LEU A 77 1.58 -1.59 4.17
CA LEU A 77 1.32 -2.92 4.72
C LEU A 77 2.50 -3.83 4.47
N LYS A 78 3.07 -4.33 5.58
CA LYS A 78 4.22 -5.19 5.54
C LYS A 78 3.82 -6.66 5.64
N CYS A 79 4.57 -7.50 4.93
CA CYS A 79 4.58 -8.93 5.14
C CYS A 79 5.72 -9.30 6.10
N ALA A 80 5.56 -10.40 6.82
CA ALA A 80 6.58 -10.90 7.73
C ALA A 80 6.93 -12.34 7.37
N ILE A 81 8.20 -12.71 7.57
CA ILE A 81 8.64 -14.10 7.50
C ILE A 81 8.96 -14.53 8.92
N PRO A 82 8.07 -15.26 9.62
CA PRO A 82 8.26 -15.60 11.03
C PRO A 82 9.58 -16.33 11.30
N GLN A 83 10.06 -17.11 10.33
CA GLN A 83 11.30 -17.88 10.43
C GLN A 83 12.55 -16.99 10.47
N SER A 84 12.56 -15.86 9.77
CA SER A 84 13.70 -14.94 9.77
C SER A 84 13.51 -13.74 10.69
N GLY A 85 12.27 -13.45 11.10
CA GLY A 85 11.93 -12.24 11.86
C GLY A 85 11.94 -10.96 11.03
N ASP A 86 12.21 -11.07 9.73
CA ASP A 86 12.25 -9.93 8.83
C ASP A 86 10.85 -9.50 8.40
N VAL A 87 10.71 -8.20 8.22
CA VAL A 87 9.45 -7.55 7.83
C VAL A 87 9.72 -6.68 6.61
N PHE A 88 9.01 -6.95 5.52
CA PHE A 88 9.23 -6.30 4.22
C PHE A 88 7.97 -5.52 3.80
N GLY A 89 8.16 -4.29 3.32
CA GLY A 89 7.11 -3.53 2.66
C GLY A 89 6.96 -3.90 1.17
N PRO A 90 5.89 -3.46 0.50
CA PRO A 90 5.64 -3.76 -0.92
C PRO A 90 6.75 -3.22 -1.84
N ALA A 91 7.34 -2.08 -1.50
CA ALA A 91 8.50 -1.55 -2.20
C ALA A 91 9.73 -2.47 -2.01
N ASP A 92 10.03 -2.89 -0.79
CA ASP A 92 11.17 -3.77 -0.52
C ASP A 92 11.06 -5.07 -1.33
N ILE A 93 9.85 -5.62 -1.46
CA ILE A 93 9.57 -6.80 -2.29
C ILE A 93 9.83 -6.52 -3.77
N ALA A 94 9.38 -5.39 -4.31
CA ALA A 94 9.70 -5.02 -5.68
C ALA A 94 11.22 -4.91 -5.92
N LEU A 95 11.97 -4.44 -4.92
CA LEU A 95 13.44 -4.36 -4.99
C LEU A 95 14.09 -5.75 -4.96
N MET A 96 13.65 -6.63 -4.05
CA MET A 96 14.15 -8.01 -3.91
C MET A 96 13.97 -8.84 -5.19
N HIS A 97 12.92 -8.55 -5.96
CA HIS A 97 12.63 -9.20 -7.23
C HIS A 97 13.16 -8.43 -8.46
N PHE A 98 14.01 -7.42 -8.25
CA PHE A 98 14.63 -6.59 -9.31
C PHE A 98 13.64 -5.79 -10.18
N ASN A 99 12.44 -5.53 -9.68
CA ASN A 99 11.39 -4.78 -10.36
C ASN A 99 11.55 -3.27 -10.14
N LEU A 100 12.63 -2.68 -10.67
CA LEU A 100 13.02 -1.30 -10.40
C LEU A 100 11.94 -0.26 -10.76
N LYS A 101 11.19 -0.48 -11.85
CA LYS A 101 10.10 0.44 -12.27
C LYS A 101 8.97 0.48 -11.25
N THR A 102 8.61 -0.68 -10.72
CA THR A 102 7.54 -0.85 -9.73
C THR A 102 8.00 -0.36 -8.37
N TRP A 103 9.25 -0.65 -8.01
CA TRP A 103 9.89 -0.10 -6.82
C TRP A 103 9.88 1.44 -6.82
N LEU A 104 10.32 2.07 -7.92
CA LEU A 104 10.37 3.53 -8.03
C LEU A 104 8.98 4.15 -7.87
N TYR A 105 7.96 3.51 -8.44
CA TYR A 105 6.57 3.94 -8.29
C TYR A 105 6.11 3.89 -6.82
N LEU A 106 6.26 2.73 -6.16
CA LEU A 106 5.82 2.53 -4.78
C LEU A 106 6.61 3.38 -3.77
N ALA A 107 7.93 3.47 -3.93
CA ALA A 107 8.78 4.34 -3.11
C ALA A 107 8.40 5.81 -3.27
N GLY A 108 8.04 6.23 -4.49
CA GLY A 108 7.47 7.54 -4.75
C GLY A 108 6.17 7.79 -3.97
N GLU A 109 5.25 6.84 -3.97
CA GLU A 109 3.98 6.93 -3.21
C GLU A 109 4.20 6.97 -1.69
N GLN A 110 5.14 6.18 -1.17
CA GLN A 110 5.51 6.20 0.24
C GLN A 110 6.01 7.59 0.67
N LYS A 111 6.93 8.19 -0.10
CA LYS A 111 7.46 9.53 0.18
C LYS A 111 6.37 10.61 0.15
N ARG A 112 5.44 10.52 -0.82
CA ARG A 112 4.30 11.45 -0.91
C ARG A 112 3.38 11.35 0.31
N ARG A 113 3.10 10.14 0.81
CA ARG A 113 2.31 9.96 2.04
C ARG A 113 3.01 10.53 3.27
N SER A 114 4.32 10.30 3.43
CA SER A 114 5.10 10.89 4.54
C SER A 114 5.11 12.43 4.48
N ALA A 115 5.23 13.02 3.29
CA ALA A 115 5.17 14.46 3.11
C ALA A 115 3.78 15.06 3.44
N ARG A 116 2.69 14.36 3.09
CA ARG A 116 1.32 14.79 3.39
C ARG A 116 1.02 14.78 4.90
N MET A 117 1.57 13.80 5.62
CA MET A 117 1.47 13.71 7.08
C MET A 117 2.22 14.85 7.77
N SER A 118 3.41 15.20 7.29
CA SER A 118 4.21 16.32 7.83
C SER A 118 3.54 17.68 7.62
N ARG A 119 2.86 17.90 6.48
CA ARG A 119 2.10 19.14 6.22
C ARG A 119 0.84 19.28 7.09
N ARG A 120 0.24 18.17 7.52
CA ARG A 120 -0.93 18.17 8.41
C ARG A 120 -0.59 18.55 9.86
N SER A 121 0.61 18.23 10.35
CA SER A 121 1.02 18.63 11.71
C SER A 121 1.29 20.13 11.82
N LEU A 122 1.79 20.77 10.75
CA LEU A 122 2.07 22.21 10.71
C LEU A 122 0.82 23.10 10.79
N PHE A 123 -0.35 22.60 10.35
CA PHE A 123 -1.60 23.37 10.41
C PHE A 123 -2.32 23.28 11.77
N ARG A 124 -2.01 22.26 12.58
CA ARG A 124 -2.66 22.08 13.89
C ARG A 124 -2.01 22.90 15.01
N SER A 125 -0.80 23.42 14.79
CA SER A 125 -0.12 24.34 15.71
C SER A 125 -0.44 25.83 15.45
N SER A 126 -1.22 26.15 14.42
CA SER A 126 -1.58 27.54 14.06
C SER A 126 -3.06 27.82 14.37
N SER A 127 -3.45 27.72 15.64
CA SER A 127 -4.75 28.19 16.14
C SER A 127 -4.62 29.14 17.34
N MET A 128 -3.56 29.96 17.37
CA MET A 128 -3.36 30.93 18.46
C MET A 128 -2.96 32.30 17.93
N VAL A 129 -3.75 32.85 17.00
CA VAL A 129 -3.80 34.30 16.77
C VAL A 129 -5.28 34.66 16.57
N GLN A 130 -5.95 35.09 17.65
CA GLN A 130 -7.19 35.86 17.49
C GLN A 130 -6.80 37.20 16.84
N PRO A 131 -7.51 37.65 15.79
CA PRO A 131 -7.39 39.02 15.33
C PRO A 131 -8.03 39.93 16.38
N LEU A 132 -7.24 40.78 17.04
CA LEU A 132 -7.75 41.90 17.84
C LEU A 132 -8.47 42.87 16.89
N VAL A 133 -9.79 42.83 16.92
CA VAL A 133 -10.62 43.92 16.39
C VAL A 133 -10.66 44.99 17.49
N GLU A 134 -9.79 45.99 17.39
CA GLU A 134 -9.93 47.22 18.17
C GLU A 134 -11.12 48.00 17.60
N HIS A 135 -12.29 47.79 18.20
CA HIS A 135 -13.42 48.70 18.02
C HIS A 135 -13.11 49.98 18.81
N GLU A 136 -12.82 51.07 18.09
CA GLU A 136 -12.95 52.43 18.58
C GLU A 136 -14.34 52.59 19.24
N GLN A 137 -14.37 52.77 20.55
CA GLN A 137 -15.50 53.37 21.23
C GLN A 137 -15.11 54.79 21.68
N LEU A 138 -15.60 55.73 20.87
CA LEU A 138 -15.88 57.11 21.23
C LEU A 138 -16.70 57.16 22.53
N ALA A 139 -16.23 57.92 23.52
CA ALA A 139 -17.06 58.45 24.59
C ALA A 139 -16.64 59.91 24.86
N ILE A 140 -17.50 60.81 24.38
CA ILE A 140 -17.92 62.12 24.91
C ILE A 140 -16.89 62.91 25.73
#